data_AF-A0A8J3E903-F1
#
_entry.id   AF-A0A8J3E903-F1
#
_cell.length_a   1.000
_cell.length_b   1.000
_cell.length_c   1.000
_cell.angle_alpha   90.00
_cell.angle_beta   90.00
_cell.angle_gamma   90.00
#
_symmetry.space_group_name_H-M   'P 1'
#
loop_
_entity.id
_entity.type
_entity.pdbx_description
1 polymer ?
#
loop_
_entity_poly.entity_id
_entity_poly.type
_entity_poly.pdbx_seq_one_letter_code
_entity_poly.pdbx_strand_id
1 'polypeptide(L)'
;MYIRKTKTRTIADVTYYSYRLVETMRMASGKVRQITLLNLGSSYTAIDESEWTLLTDRVKDLLHGAEHALLNVDDHIEAEARRLSALVIKKHGEALFNTTPTELNYHRQSRGLIFVSPTKGLIKMKCSKRYRPSVSCS
;
A
#
# COMPACT_ATOMS: atom_id res chain seq x y z
N MET A 1 -0.24 -5.76 8.95
CA MET A 1 -0.89 -4.43 8.78
C MET A 1 -1.96 -4.33 9.86
N TYR A 2 -2.65 -3.20 10.04
CA TYR A 2 -3.79 -3.12 10.95
C TYR A 2 -4.76 -1.98 10.57
N ILE A 3 -6.01 -2.08 11.03
CA ILE A 3 -6.96 -0.96 10.97
C ILE A 3 -6.86 -0.17 12.26
N ARG A 4 -6.63 1.15 12.14
CA ARG A 4 -6.63 2.08 13.26
C ARG A 4 -7.98 2.79 13.33
N LYS A 5 -8.72 2.57 14.40
CA LYS A 5 -9.88 3.37 14.80
C LYS A 5 -9.44 4.50 15.72
N THR A 6 -9.80 5.74 15.41
CA THR A 6 -9.46 6.92 16.23
C THR A 6 -10.70 7.73 16.53
N LYS A 7 -10.99 7.95 17.82
CA LYS A 7 -12.04 8.86 18.25
C LYS A 7 -11.69 10.28 17.81
N THR A 8 -12.60 10.92 17.08
CA THR A 8 -12.38 12.25 16.50
C THR A 8 -13.04 13.34 17.35
N ARG A 9 -14.32 13.17 17.68
CA ARG A 9 -15.08 14.09 18.55
C ARG A 9 -16.28 13.37 19.16
N THR A 10 -16.88 13.95 20.20
CA THR A 10 -18.19 13.56 20.73
C THR A 10 -19.10 14.78 20.69
N ILE A 11 -20.31 14.64 20.14
CA ILE A 11 -21.34 15.68 20.10
C ILE A 11 -22.65 15.05 20.55
N ALA A 12 -23.31 15.64 21.55
CA ALA A 12 -24.62 15.19 22.05
C ALA A 12 -24.68 13.66 22.24
N ASP A 13 -23.75 13.12 23.03
CA ASP A 13 -23.56 11.69 23.33
C ASP A 13 -23.21 10.76 22.16
N VAL A 14 -23.15 11.27 20.93
CA VAL A 14 -22.68 10.53 19.76
C VAL A 14 -21.17 10.69 19.61
N THR A 15 -20.44 9.57 19.59
CA THR A 15 -18.99 9.58 19.36
C THR A 15 -18.65 9.27 17.91
N TYR A 16 -17.87 10.16 17.29
CA TYR A 16 -17.41 10.04 15.92
C TYR A 16 -16.02 9.42 15.86
N TYR A 17 -15.81 8.55 14.89
CA TYR A 17 -14.55 7.86 14.66
C TYR A 17 -14.01 8.13 13.26
N SER A 18 -12.72 7.90 13.09
CA SER A 18 -12.07 7.77 11.79
C SER A 18 -11.29 6.47 11.72
N TYR A 19 -11.29 5.84 10.55
CA TYR A 19 -10.71 4.53 10.29
C TYR A 19 -9.64 4.64 9.21
N ARG A 20 -8.49 4.00 9.45
CA ARG A 20 -7.35 4.02 8.54
C ARG A 20 -6.71 2.64 8.44
N LEU A 21 -6.35 2.22 7.24
CA LEU A 21 -5.48 1.06 7.04
C LEU A 21 -4.03 1.51 7.18
N VAL A 22 -3.30 0.90 8.11
CA VAL A 22 -1.94 1.31 8.49
C VAL A 22 -0.96 0.15 8.33
N GLU A 23 0.21 0.47 7.82
CA GLU A 23 1.37 -0.42 7.78
C GLU A 23 2.44 0.07 8.77
N THR A 24 3.08 -0.89 9.44
CA THR A 24 4.19 -0.62 10.36
C THR A 24 5.47 -1.17 9.75
N MET A 25 6.47 -0.31 9.58
CA MET A 25 7.78 -0.65 9.01
C MET A 25 8.88 -0.43 10.05
N ARG A 26 9.83 -1.37 10.13
CA ARG A 26 11.08 -1.17 10.88
C ARG A 26 12.14 -0.59 9.95
N MET A 27 12.73 0.53 10.38
CA MET A 27 13.82 1.19 9.68
C MET A 27 15.16 0.57 10.09
N ALA A 28 16.18 0.72 9.24
CA ALA A 28 17.54 0.25 9.51
C ALA A 28 18.15 0.86 10.79
N SER A 29 17.69 2.06 11.19
CA SER A 29 18.07 2.73 12.43
C SER A 29 17.45 2.14 13.70
N GLY A 30 16.71 1.03 13.61
CA GLY A 30 15.98 0.42 14.72
C GLY A 30 14.66 1.10 15.07
N LYS A 31 14.36 2.25 14.46
CA LYS A 31 13.10 2.99 14.65
C LYS A 31 11.94 2.31 13.93
N VAL A 32 10.75 2.39 14.51
CA VAL A 32 9.50 1.92 13.91
C VAL A 32 8.76 3.12 13.30
N ARG A 33 8.35 3.01 12.04
CA ARG A 33 7.53 3.99 11.35
C ARG A 33 6.15 3.40 11.04
N GLN A 34 5.12 4.21 11.22
CA GLN A 34 3.75 3.88 10.80
C GLN A 34 3.40 4.70 9.55
N ILE A 35 2.84 4.04 8.54
CA ILE A 35 2.45 4.65 7.26
C ILE A 35 0.98 4.36 7.04
N THR A 36 0.18 5.40 6.77
CA THR A 36 -1.22 5.22 6.41
C THR A 36 -1.32 4.83 4.93
N LEU A 37 -1.82 3.62 4.66
CA LEU A 37 -2.04 3.12 3.31
C LEU A 37 -3.32 3.72 2.72
N LEU A 38 -4.44 3.61 3.45
CA LEU A 38 -5.77 4.09 3.03
C LEU A 38 -6.50 4.80 4.17
N ASN A 39 -7.28 5.83 3.82
CA ASN A 39 -8.28 6.41 4.70
C ASN A 39 -9.61 5.70 4.40
N LEU A 40 -10.18 5.02 5.39
CA LEU A 40 -11.44 4.27 5.26
C LEU A 40 -12.67 5.13 5.58
N GLY A 41 -12.46 6.36 6.05
CA GLY A 41 -13.52 7.31 6.37
C GLY A 41 -13.99 7.24 7.82
N SER A 42 -15.20 7.73 8.08
CA SER A 42 -15.77 7.85 9.44
C SER A 42 -16.72 6.72 9.83
N SER A 43 -17.12 5.89 8.88
CA SER A 43 -18.19 4.91 9.04
C SER A 43 -17.81 3.58 8.40
N TYR A 44 -16.65 3.02 8.79
CA TYR A 44 -16.22 1.72 8.29
C TYR A 44 -16.94 0.60 9.05
N THR A 45 -17.86 -0.09 8.37
CA THR A 45 -18.70 -1.16 8.94
C THR A 45 -18.73 -2.42 8.09
N ALA A 46 -17.84 -2.53 7.09
CA ALA A 46 -17.83 -3.65 6.16
C ALA A 46 -17.48 -5.00 6.83
N ILE A 47 -16.60 -4.96 7.84
CA ILE A 47 -16.09 -6.12 8.58
C ILE A 47 -16.07 -5.77 10.08
N ASP A 48 -16.42 -6.73 10.92
CA ASP A 48 -16.43 -6.57 12.37
C ASP A 48 -15.02 -6.30 12.92
N GLU A 49 -14.93 -5.52 14.00
CA GLU A 49 -13.66 -5.12 14.61
C GLU A 49 -12.84 -6.32 15.12
N SER A 50 -13.49 -7.42 15.50
CA SER A 50 -12.86 -8.69 15.87
C SER A 50 -12.18 -9.41 14.70
N GLU A 51 -12.64 -9.18 13.47
CA GLU A 51 -12.15 -9.85 12.26
C GLU A 51 -11.11 -9.03 11.49
N TRP A 52 -10.80 -7.80 11.95
CA TRP A 52 -9.86 -6.92 11.25
C TRP A 52 -8.46 -7.51 11.10
N THR A 53 -8.00 -8.33 12.04
CA THR A 53 -6.70 -9.00 11.92
C THR A 53 -6.69 -9.94 10.72
N LEU A 54 -7.70 -10.81 10.60
CA LEU A 54 -7.85 -11.74 9.47
C LEU A 54 -7.93 -10.98 8.13
N LEU A 55 -8.75 -9.92 8.09
CA LEU A 55 -8.85 -9.05 6.92
C LEU A 55 -7.49 -8.45 6.54
N THR A 56 -6.77 -7.85 7.48
CA THR A 56 -5.54 -7.12 7.17
C THR A 56 -4.36 -8.03 6.85
N ASP A 57 -4.35 -9.25 7.37
CA ASP A 57 -3.41 -10.29 6.95
C ASP A 57 -3.73 -10.74 5.52
N ARG A 58 -5.01 -10.95 5.19
CA ARG A 58 -5.38 -11.31 3.83
C ARG A 58 -5.08 -10.20 2.81
N VAL A 59 -5.29 -8.93 3.17
CA VAL A 59 -4.86 -7.78 2.35
C VAL A 59 -3.35 -7.81 2.12
N LYS A 60 -2.56 -8.10 3.15
CA LYS A 60 -1.10 -8.18 3.05
C LYS A 60 -0.66 -9.30 2.10
N ASP A 61 -1.30 -10.47 2.16
CA ASP A 61 -1.03 -11.58 1.26
C ASP A 61 -1.32 -11.22 -0.20
N LEU A 62 -2.48 -10.58 -0.46
CA LEU A 62 -2.84 -10.09 -1.79
C LEU A 62 -1.84 -9.05 -2.31
N LEU A 63 -1.37 -8.14 -1.46
CA LEU A 63 -0.33 -7.17 -1.84
C LEU A 63 1.04 -7.80 -2.10
N HIS A 64 1.30 -9.00 -1.58
CA HIS A 64 2.47 -9.82 -1.89
C HIS A 64 2.27 -10.76 -3.09
N GLY A 65 1.11 -10.72 -3.74
CA GLY A 65 0.82 -11.50 -4.96
C GLY A 65 0.20 -12.88 -4.72
N ALA A 66 -0.25 -13.18 -3.49
CA ALA A 66 -0.96 -14.43 -3.22
C ALA A 66 -2.43 -14.35 -3.70
N GLU A 67 -2.67 -14.74 -4.95
CA GLU A 67 -4.01 -14.70 -5.56
C GLU A 67 -5.04 -15.55 -4.80
N HIS A 68 -4.61 -16.69 -4.27
CA HIS A 68 -5.44 -17.64 -3.53
C HIS A 68 -5.07 -17.64 -2.04
N ALA A 69 -6.07 -17.79 -1.18
CA ALA A 69 -5.84 -17.95 0.25
C ALA A 69 -5.29 -19.36 0.53
N LEU A 70 -4.33 -19.46 1.45
CA LEU A 70 -3.76 -20.75 1.88
C LEU A 70 -4.69 -21.51 2.83
N LEU A 71 -5.58 -20.79 3.50
CA LEU A 71 -6.60 -21.31 4.40
C LEU A 71 -7.97 -20.83 3.91
N ASN A 72 -9.03 -21.53 4.30
CA ASN A 72 -10.39 -21.05 4.03
C ASN A 72 -10.61 -19.73 4.78
N VAL A 73 -10.90 -18.69 4.01
CA VAL A 73 -11.28 -17.36 4.49
C VAL A 73 -12.73 -17.16 4.08
N ASP A 74 -13.54 -16.59 4.96
CA ASP A 74 -14.93 -16.31 4.64
C ASP A 74 -15.05 -15.34 3.46
N ASP A 75 -16.06 -15.56 2.62
CA ASP A 75 -16.23 -14.83 1.35
C ASP A 75 -16.35 -13.31 1.55
N HIS A 76 -16.96 -12.86 2.65
CA HIS A 76 -17.09 -11.42 2.95
C HIS A 76 -15.73 -10.79 3.26
N ILE A 77 -14.86 -11.50 3.99
CA ILE A 77 -13.49 -11.06 4.28
C ILE A 77 -12.66 -11.05 3.00
N GLU A 78 -12.75 -12.09 2.17
CA GLU A 78 -12.00 -12.17 0.91
C GLU A 78 -12.40 -11.04 -0.05
N ALA A 79 -13.71 -10.79 -0.20
CA ALA A 79 -14.23 -9.72 -1.05
C ALA A 79 -13.71 -8.35 -0.59
N GLU A 80 -13.78 -8.07 0.70
CA GLU A 80 -13.30 -6.80 1.25
C GLU A 80 -11.77 -6.68 1.19
N ALA A 81 -11.04 -7.78 1.41
CA ALA A 81 -9.58 -7.81 1.30
C ALA A 81 -9.13 -7.46 -0.12
N ARG A 82 -9.79 -8.02 -1.14
CA ARG A 82 -9.54 -7.71 -2.55
C ARG A 82 -9.89 -6.27 -2.90
N ARG A 83 -11.00 -5.75 -2.37
CA ARG A 83 -11.38 -4.34 -2.56
C ARG A 83 -10.31 -3.41 -1.98
N LEU A 84 -9.89 -3.65 -0.75
CA LEU A 84 -8.88 -2.85 -0.08
C LEU A 84 -7.51 -2.96 -0.76
N SER A 85 -7.07 -4.15 -1.15
CA SER A 85 -5.79 -4.33 -1.85
C SER A 85 -5.78 -3.60 -3.19
N ALA A 86 -6.86 -3.67 -3.97
CA ALA A 86 -7.00 -2.92 -5.22
C ALA A 86 -6.93 -1.40 -5.00
N LEU A 87 -7.56 -0.88 -3.94
CA LEU A 87 -7.47 0.54 -3.58
C LEU A 87 -6.06 0.97 -3.16
N VAL A 88 -5.34 0.12 -2.41
CA VAL A 88 -3.93 0.36 -2.06
C VAL A 88 -3.10 0.39 -3.35
N ILE A 89 -3.26 -0.59 -4.24
CA ILE A 89 -2.53 -0.67 -5.50
C ILE A 89 -2.81 0.55 -6.37
N LYS A 90 -4.07 0.97 -6.51
CA LYS A 90 -4.44 2.17 -7.26
C LYS A 90 -3.74 3.41 -6.70
N LYS A 91 -3.87 3.66 -5.40
CA LYS A 91 -3.34 4.86 -4.75
C LYS A 91 -1.81 4.94 -4.79
N HIS A 92 -1.12 3.81 -4.60
CA HIS A 92 0.35 3.78 -4.54
C HIS A 92 1.00 3.47 -5.89
N GLY A 93 0.27 2.87 -6.83
CA GLY A 93 0.67 2.69 -8.21
C GLY A 93 0.77 4.03 -8.94
N GLU A 94 -0.22 4.92 -8.77
CA GLU A 94 -0.20 6.28 -9.32
C GLU A 94 1.03 7.10 -8.85
N ALA A 95 1.48 6.88 -7.60
CA ALA A 95 2.66 7.55 -7.06
C ALA A 95 3.99 7.17 -7.73
N LEU A 96 4.06 6.00 -8.41
CA LEU A 96 5.25 5.58 -9.15
C LEU A 96 5.32 6.18 -10.56
N PHE A 97 4.20 6.60 -11.14
CA PHE A 97 4.15 7.16 -12.49
C PHE A 97 4.31 8.70 -12.53
N ASN A 98 4.09 9.38 -11.40
CA ASN A 98 4.05 10.85 -11.33
C ASN A 98 5.33 11.51 -10.78
N THR A 99 6.33 10.75 -10.34
CA THR A 99 7.60 11.31 -9.82
C THR A 99 8.70 11.33 -10.88
N THR A 100 9.07 12.53 -11.35
CA THR A 100 10.28 12.80 -12.12
C THR A 100 11.53 12.35 -11.34
N PRO A 101 12.59 11.78 -11.96
CA PRO A 101 13.63 11.01 -11.27
C PRO A 101 14.58 11.77 -10.32
N THR A 102 14.39 13.05 -10.02
CA THR A 102 15.46 13.88 -9.46
C THR A 102 15.52 13.93 -7.92
N GLU A 103 14.52 13.45 -7.18
CA GLU A 103 14.58 13.43 -5.70
C GLU A 103 14.16 12.09 -5.08
N LEU A 104 14.73 11.00 -5.58
CA LEU A 104 14.62 9.69 -4.92
C LEU A 104 15.69 9.55 -3.83
N ASN A 105 15.53 10.28 -2.71
CA ASN A 105 16.14 9.87 -1.46
C ASN A 105 15.27 8.76 -0.82
N TYR A 106 15.30 7.63 -1.53
CA TYR A 106 14.50 6.43 -1.32
C TYR A 106 15.26 5.50 -0.37
N HIS A 107 15.08 5.67 0.94
CA HIS A 107 15.21 4.53 1.85
C HIS A 107 13.94 3.64 1.76
N ARG A 108 13.55 3.26 0.55
CA ARG A 108 12.67 2.10 0.31
C ARG A 108 13.62 0.94 0.06
N GLN A 109 14.08 0.31 1.13
CA GLN A 109 14.67 -1.02 0.98
C GLN A 109 13.58 -1.93 0.44
N SER A 110 13.78 -2.37 -0.79
CA SER A 110 13.03 -3.38 -1.50
C SER A 110 12.72 -4.57 -0.59
N ARG A 111 11.52 -4.58 -0.02
CA ARG A 111 10.85 -5.81 0.41
C ARG A 111 9.63 -5.96 -0.49
N GLY A 112 9.89 -6.51 -1.67
CA GLY A 112 8.98 -7.31 -2.49
C GLY A 112 7.48 -6.98 -2.54
N LEU A 113 7.05 -5.72 -2.68
CA LEU A 113 5.79 -5.48 -3.39
C LEU A 113 6.06 -5.65 -4.88
N ILE A 114 5.92 -6.87 -5.37
CA ILE A 114 5.85 -7.13 -6.81
C ILE A 114 4.45 -6.66 -7.25
N PHE A 115 4.35 -5.40 -7.69
CA PHE A 115 3.15 -4.95 -8.40
C PHE A 115 3.16 -5.58 -9.79
N VAL A 116 2.50 -6.73 -9.94
CA VAL A 116 2.21 -7.29 -11.26
C VAL A 116 0.98 -6.55 -11.79
N SER A 117 1.19 -5.56 -12.67
CA SER A 117 0.09 -4.90 -13.38
C SER A 117 -0.60 -5.88 -14.34
N PRO A 118 -1.93 -6.06 -14.29
CA PRO A 118 -2.64 -6.92 -15.22
C PRO A 118 -3.14 -6.09 -16.41
N THR A 119 -2.25 -5.43 -17.16
CA THR A 119 -2.63 -4.81 -18.44
C THR A 119 -1.50 -4.90 -19.46
N LYS A 120 -1.80 -5.64 -20.52
CA LYS A 120 -1.01 -5.87 -21.73
C LYS A 120 -0.60 -4.53 -22.38
N GLY A 121 0.64 -4.42 -22.86
CA GLY A 121 1.04 -3.33 -23.74
C GLY A 121 2.53 -3.18 -23.93
N LEU A 122 3.06 -3.82 -24.98
CA LEU A 122 4.42 -3.76 -25.48
C LEU A 122 4.96 -2.31 -25.55
N ILE A 123 5.80 -1.87 -24.60
CA ILE A 123 6.56 -0.62 -24.75
C ILE A 123 7.85 -0.94 -25.52
N LYS A 124 7.86 -0.61 -26.82
CA LYS A 124 9.07 -0.60 -27.65
C LYS A 124 10.11 0.33 -27.02
N MET A 125 11.23 -0.23 -26.56
CA MET A 125 12.45 0.53 -26.29
C MET A 125 12.90 1.22 -27.58
N LYS A 126 12.74 2.55 -27.65
CA LYS A 126 13.50 3.37 -28.61
C LYS A 126 14.85 3.68 -27.98
N CYS A 127 15.84 2.89 -28.34
CA CYS A 127 17.25 3.15 -28.08
C CYS A 127 17.67 4.40 -28.87
N SER A 128 17.93 5.53 -28.20
CA SER A 128 18.58 6.70 -28.82
C SER A 128 20.00 6.86 -28.30
N LYS A 129 20.92 6.43 -29.16
CA LYS A 129 22.36 6.71 -29.28
C LYS A 129 23.00 7.70 -28.29
N ARG A 130 24.01 7.18 -27.58
CA ARG A 130 25.34 7.76 -27.24
C ARG A 130 25.51 9.27 -27.41
N TYR A 131 25.85 9.94 -26.30
CA TYR A 131 26.86 11.00 -26.31
C TYR A 131 27.73 10.90 -25.04
N ARG A 132 29.04 10.75 -25.25
CA ARG A 132 30.13 10.82 -24.25
C ARG A 132 30.97 12.03 -24.67
N PRO A 133 31.32 12.92 -23.76
CA PRO A 133 32.75 13.03 -23.37
C PRO A 133 32.84 13.46 -21.89
N SER A 134 33.96 13.52 -21.17
CA SER A 134 35.36 13.08 -21.25
C SER A 134 35.92 13.37 -19.85
N VAL A 135 36.77 12.50 -19.34
CA VAL A 135 37.58 12.74 -18.13
C VAL A 135 38.64 13.83 -18.39
N SER A 136 38.88 14.72 -17.41
CA SER A 136 40.17 14.94 -16.71
C SER A 136 40.48 16.41 -16.31
N CYS A 137 40.96 16.55 -15.06
CA CYS A 137 41.84 17.60 -14.47
C CYS A 137 41.28 19.04 -14.33
N SER A 138 41.54 19.77 -13.25
CA SER A 138 42.66 19.76 -12.28
C SER A 138 42.22 19.88 -10.83
#